data_AF-A0ABD1LXD7-F1
#
_entry.id   AF-A0ABD1LXD7-F1
#
_cell.length_a   1.000
_cell.length_b   1.000
_cell.length_c   1.000
_cell.angle_alpha   90.00
_cell.angle_beta   90.00
_cell.angle_gamma   90.00
#
_symmetry.space_group_name_H-M   'P 1'
#
loop_
_entity.id
_entity.type
_entity.pdbx_description
1 polymer ?
#
loop_
_entity_poly.entity_id
_entity_poly.type
_entity_poly.pdbx_seq_one_letter_code
_entity_poly.pdbx_strand_id
1 'polypeptide(L)'
;MASSSSSYSSITCVSFLLFLHLSCFTNNLNAKHRNADNSHNRHHKHHHTQNPPLNPKLHMAFLGLQAWKHVIYSDPNNFTSNWVGPSVCNYTGVYCAPSIDDPKVTVVAGIDLNFGDIAGFLPHEIGLLSDLGLLHLSNNRFCGILPMSLTNLTLLYELDLSNNRFVGPFPLVVLSLPMLNYLDLRFNEFEGPLPPQLFNKPFDAIFLNSNRFTSSIPPNLGKISATVLVFANNKFGGCLPENIVNVADTLEELVLINTSLSGCLPQQVGFLYKLRVLDVSFNSIVGSIPYSLAGLSHLEQLNLGHNMMSGIVPMGVCELPNLANFTFSYNFFCEEEGICQNLTSKRIVFDDRRNCLPEKPLQRSKKECETKLEHPVDCSELCCVVGSNVSSGSLAAPPAVAMPVEAGAGKWGTPSLYPSIFANSQSGKNDHKG
;
A
#
# COMPACT_ATOMS: atom_id res chain seq x y z
N MET A 1 39.61 -17.12 -62.73
CA MET A 1 38.49 -17.31 -63.67
C MET A 1 37.30 -17.67 -62.80
N ALA A 2 36.31 -16.80 -62.62
CA ALA A 2 35.22 -16.47 -63.56
C ALA A 2 34.31 -17.71 -63.81
N SER A 3 32.98 -17.65 -63.66
CA SER A 3 32.07 -16.51 -63.39
C SER A 3 30.62 -16.97 -63.09
N SER A 4 29.82 -16.13 -62.40
CA SER A 4 28.34 -15.93 -62.51
C SER A 4 27.38 -17.14 -62.38
N SER A 5 26.22 -17.11 -61.68
CA SER A 5 25.40 -16.10 -60.97
C SER A 5 24.46 -16.82 -59.96
N SER A 6 23.43 -16.31 -59.29
CA SER A 6 22.75 -14.98 -59.18
C SER A 6 22.08 -14.84 -57.79
N SER A 7 22.04 -13.65 -57.19
CA SER A 7 20.85 -12.78 -56.98
C SER A 7 19.62 -13.46 -56.36
N TYR A 8 19.22 -13.21 -55.10
CA TYR A 8 18.91 -11.91 -54.47
C TYR A 8 19.01 -11.96 -52.93
N SER A 9 19.25 -10.81 -52.30
CA SER A 9 19.17 -10.60 -50.84
C SER A 9 18.22 -9.42 -50.56
N SER A 10 17.51 -9.45 -49.43
CA SER A 10 16.59 -8.39 -49.01
C SER A 10 16.81 -8.03 -47.54
N ILE A 11 17.37 -6.84 -47.31
CA ILE A 11 17.66 -6.28 -46.00
C ILE A 11 16.58 -5.26 -45.63
N THR A 12 16.25 -5.20 -44.33
CA THR A 12 15.43 -4.17 -43.63
C THR A 12 13.99 -3.93 -44.08
N CYS A 13 13.07 -3.97 -43.11
CA CYS A 13 11.83 -3.20 -43.15
C CYS A 13 11.64 -2.50 -41.79
N VAL A 14 12.15 -1.27 -41.71
CA VAL A 14 11.84 -0.27 -40.66
C VAL A 14 11.23 0.93 -41.40
N SER A 15 10.27 1.60 -40.77
CA SER A 15 9.58 2.80 -41.27
C SER A 15 8.46 2.57 -42.29
N PHE A 16 7.21 2.55 -41.81
CA PHE A 16 6.06 3.02 -42.58
C PHE A 16 5.04 3.70 -41.65
N LEU A 17 4.61 4.90 -42.05
CA LEU A 17 3.46 5.72 -41.62
C LEU A 17 3.81 7.10 -41.07
N LEU A 18 4.09 8.02 -42.00
CA LEU A 18 3.90 9.45 -41.80
C LEU A 18 3.77 10.12 -43.18
N PHE A 19 2.57 10.57 -43.57
CA PHE A 19 2.33 11.76 -44.42
C PHE A 19 0.82 12.01 -44.63
N LEU A 20 0.49 13.28 -44.94
CA LEU A 20 -0.82 13.88 -45.20
C LEU A 20 -1.66 14.15 -43.92
N HIS A 21 -2.06 15.38 -43.58
CA HIS A 21 -1.93 16.67 -44.26
C HIS A 21 -1.48 17.80 -43.30
N LEU A 22 -0.44 18.53 -43.69
CA LEU A 22 -0.22 19.91 -43.28
C LEU A 22 -0.01 20.73 -44.55
N SER A 23 -0.88 21.70 -44.81
CA SER A 23 -0.75 22.58 -45.98
C SER A 23 -1.31 23.97 -45.66
N CYS A 24 -0.43 24.90 -45.33
CA CYS A 24 -0.54 26.25 -45.86
C CYS A 24 0.86 26.88 -45.98
N PHE A 25 1.10 27.56 -47.10
CA PHE A 25 2.41 28.00 -47.55
C PHE A 25 2.98 29.17 -46.73
N THR A 26 4.29 29.16 -46.53
CA THR A 26 5.08 30.37 -46.27
C THR A 26 5.31 31.14 -47.58
N ASN A 27 5.15 32.48 -47.55
CA ASN A 27 5.89 33.35 -48.46
C ASN A 27 6.08 34.78 -47.90
N ASN A 28 7.29 35.00 -47.37
CA ASN A 28 8.15 36.18 -47.47
C ASN A 28 7.67 37.64 -47.21
N LEU A 29 8.45 38.28 -46.32
CA LEU A 29 9.11 39.59 -46.43
C LEU A 29 8.34 40.91 -46.16
N ASN A 30 8.51 41.37 -44.91
CA ASN A 30 9.24 42.59 -44.51
C ASN A 30 8.66 44.03 -44.71
N ALA A 31 8.55 44.72 -43.56
CA ALA A 31 9.09 46.07 -43.28
C ALA A 31 8.16 47.32 -43.13
N LYS A 32 8.51 48.08 -42.07
CA LYS A 32 8.38 49.54 -41.80
C LYS A 32 7.13 50.15 -41.13
N HIS A 33 7.44 50.82 -40.01
CA HIS A 33 6.71 51.87 -39.29
C HIS A 33 5.88 52.86 -40.13
N ARG A 34 4.70 53.26 -39.63
CA ARG A 34 4.52 54.53 -38.87
C ARG A 34 3.10 54.73 -38.31
N ASN A 35 3.06 55.41 -37.16
CA ASN A 35 2.03 56.29 -36.57
C ASN A 35 0.52 56.00 -36.72
N ALA A 36 -0.11 55.84 -35.55
CA ALA A 36 -1.33 56.51 -35.06
C ALA A 36 -2.40 56.99 -36.06
N ASP A 37 -3.64 56.55 -35.83
CA ASP A 37 -4.73 57.51 -35.60
C ASP A 37 -5.80 56.98 -34.63
N ASN A 38 -6.54 57.89 -33.99
CA ASN A 38 -7.67 57.59 -33.11
C ASN A 38 -8.94 57.37 -33.94
N SER A 39 -9.69 56.30 -33.67
CA SER A 39 -11.11 56.24 -34.06
C SER A 39 -11.93 55.35 -33.13
N HIS A 40 -13.11 55.84 -32.75
CA HIS A 40 -13.99 55.20 -31.78
C HIS A 40 -14.54 53.86 -32.26
N ASN A 41 -14.57 52.86 -31.37
CA ASN A 41 -15.52 51.77 -31.46
C ASN A 41 -16.26 51.59 -30.13
N ARG A 42 -17.60 51.62 -30.19
CA ARG A 42 -18.47 51.54 -29.01
C ARG A 42 -18.46 50.14 -28.43
N HIS A 43 -18.25 50.03 -27.12
CA HIS A 43 -18.45 48.78 -26.39
C HIS A 43 -19.94 48.37 -26.38
N HIS A 44 -20.29 47.33 -27.13
CA HIS A 44 -21.42 46.48 -26.77
C HIS A 44 -20.93 45.36 -25.84
N LYS A 45 -20.90 45.65 -24.53
CA LYS A 45 -20.79 44.61 -23.50
C LYS A 45 -22.13 43.84 -23.48
N HIS A 46 -22.15 42.63 -24.02
CA HIS A 46 -23.17 41.66 -23.65
C HIS A 46 -22.95 41.25 -22.19
N HIS A 47 -23.67 41.91 -21.27
CA HIS A 47 -23.81 41.42 -19.91
C HIS A 47 -24.64 40.13 -19.94
N HIS A 48 -23.96 38.98 -19.91
CA HIS A 48 -24.59 37.77 -19.41
C HIS A 48 -24.84 37.94 -17.91
N THR A 49 -26.06 38.38 -17.57
CA THR A 49 -26.60 38.28 -16.22
C THR A 49 -26.89 36.81 -15.91
N GLN A 50 -25.86 36.05 -15.56
CA GLN A 50 -26.08 34.85 -14.76
C GLN A 50 -26.35 35.31 -13.33
N ASN A 51 -27.52 34.97 -12.79
CA ASN A 51 -27.74 35.06 -11.36
C ASN A 51 -26.65 34.21 -10.68
N PRO A 52 -25.99 34.70 -9.61
CA PRO A 52 -25.03 33.88 -8.89
C PRO A 52 -25.71 32.59 -8.42
N PRO A 53 -25.03 31.43 -8.47
CA PRO A 53 -25.61 30.17 -8.02
C PRO A 53 -26.04 30.32 -6.55
N LEU A 54 -27.27 29.89 -6.25
CA LEU A 54 -27.89 29.99 -4.92
C LEU A 54 -27.01 29.39 -3.81
N ASN A 55 -26.13 28.45 -4.19
CA ASN A 55 -25.03 27.98 -3.39
C ASN A 55 -23.79 27.76 -4.29
N PRO A 56 -22.72 28.59 -4.17
CA PRO A 56 -21.53 28.45 -5.01
C PRO A 56 -20.70 27.20 -4.70
N LYS A 57 -20.70 26.68 -3.46
CA LYS A 57 -19.97 25.44 -3.12
C LYS A 57 -20.56 24.24 -3.85
N LEU A 58 -21.89 24.10 -3.88
CA LEU A 58 -22.55 23.04 -4.65
C LEU A 58 -22.36 23.20 -6.17
N HIS A 59 -22.20 24.43 -6.67
CA HIS A 59 -21.85 24.65 -8.08
C HIS A 59 -20.42 24.17 -8.41
N MET A 60 -19.44 24.46 -7.55
CA MET A 60 -18.07 23.92 -7.71
C MET A 60 -18.05 22.39 -7.62
N ALA A 61 -18.82 21.81 -6.69
CA ALA A 61 -18.99 20.36 -6.58
C ALA A 61 -19.64 19.76 -7.84
N PHE A 62 -20.64 20.41 -8.43
CA PHE A 62 -21.24 19.99 -9.69
C PHE A 62 -20.20 19.94 -10.82
N LEU A 63 -19.36 20.97 -10.95
CA LEU A 63 -18.29 20.99 -11.96
C LEU A 63 -17.29 19.84 -11.75
N GLY A 64 -16.85 19.61 -10.50
CA GLY A 64 -15.94 18.51 -10.16
C GLY A 64 -16.53 17.12 -10.44
N LEU A 65 -17.78 16.88 -10.02
CA LEU A 65 -18.48 15.60 -10.22
C LEU A 65 -18.80 15.32 -11.69
N GLN A 66 -19.13 16.35 -12.49
CA GLN A 66 -19.34 16.17 -13.94
C GLN A 66 -18.03 15.90 -14.69
N ALA A 67 -16.94 16.60 -14.33
CA ALA A 67 -15.61 16.30 -14.88
C ALA A 67 -15.16 14.87 -14.52
N TRP A 68 -15.44 14.40 -13.30
CA TRP A 68 -15.14 13.02 -12.90
C TRP A 68 -16.01 11.98 -13.61
N LYS A 69 -17.31 12.23 -13.75
CA LYS A 69 -18.20 11.40 -14.58
C LYS A 69 -17.69 11.27 -16.02
N HIS A 70 -17.15 12.34 -16.59
CA HIS A 70 -16.64 12.35 -17.97
C HIS A 70 -15.43 11.41 -18.16
N VAL A 71 -14.65 11.14 -17.10
CA VAL A 71 -13.47 10.26 -17.14
C VAL A 71 -13.75 8.85 -16.59
N ILE A 72 -14.99 8.54 -16.23
CA ILE A 72 -15.46 7.18 -15.94
C ILE A 72 -15.85 6.51 -17.26
N TYR A 73 -15.11 5.47 -17.62
CA TYR A 73 -15.28 4.71 -18.87
C TYR A 73 -15.96 3.35 -18.68
N SER A 74 -16.20 2.93 -17.44
CA SER A 74 -17.02 1.75 -17.11
C SER A 74 -17.72 1.93 -15.78
N ASP A 75 -19.04 1.74 -15.75
CA ASP A 75 -19.87 1.78 -14.53
C ASP A 75 -20.90 0.65 -14.62
N PRO A 76 -20.51 -0.62 -14.32
CA PRO A 76 -21.35 -1.80 -14.57
C PRO A 76 -22.65 -1.79 -13.76
N ASN A 77 -22.62 -1.16 -12.59
CA ASN A 77 -23.73 -1.10 -11.64
C ASN A 77 -24.56 0.19 -11.77
N ASN A 78 -24.24 1.06 -12.75
CA ASN A 78 -24.92 2.34 -13.01
C ASN A 78 -24.93 3.30 -11.80
N PHE A 79 -23.91 3.28 -10.94
CA PHE A 79 -23.80 4.15 -9.76
C PHE A 79 -23.94 5.62 -10.15
N THR A 80 -23.21 6.04 -11.18
CA THR A 80 -23.16 7.44 -11.63
C THR A 80 -24.32 7.82 -12.56
N SER A 81 -25.28 6.93 -12.81
CA SER A 81 -26.39 7.19 -13.75
C SER A 81 -27.19 8.46 -13.41
N ASN A 82 -27.52 8.66 -12.13
CA ASN A 82 -28.25 9.83 -11.63
C ASN A 82 -27.38 11.09 -11.43
N TRP A 83 -26.08 11.05 -11.74
CA TRP A 83 -25.20 12.22 -11.69
C TRP A 83 -25.49 13.18 -12.88
N VAL A 84 -26.66 13.81 -12.87
CA VAL A 84 -27.17 14.70 -13.92
C VAL A 84 -27.91 15.89 -13.30
N GLY A 85 -27.63 17.09 -13.79
CA GLY A 85 -28.27 18.33 -13.31
C GLY A 85 -27.67 18.87 -12.00
N PRO A 86 -28.09 20.07 -11.55
CA PRO A 86 -27.40 20.81 -10.48
C PRO A 86 -27.62 20.23 -9.06
N SER A 87 -28.52 19.26 -8.89
CA SER A 87 -28.90 18.70 -7.58
C SER A 87 -27.90 17.63 -7.09
N VAL A 88 -26.64 18.03 -6.89
CA VAL A 88 -25.53 17.10 -6.54
C VAL A 88 -25.77 16.27 -5.28
N CYS A 89 -26.54 16.77 -4.32
CA CYS A 89 -26.88 16.01 -3.10
C CYS A 89 -27.87 14.85 -3.34
N ASN A 90 -28.42 14.72 -4.55
CA ASN A 90 -29.25 13.58 -4.95
C ASN A 90 -28.46 12.53 -5.75
N TYR A 91 -27.16 12.74 -5.97
CA TYR A 91 -26.30 11.82 -6.71
C TYR A 91 -25.99 10.59 -5.85
N THR A 92 -26.01 9.39 -6.44
CA THR A 92 -25.65 8.16 -5.71
C THR A 92 -24.21 8.25 -5.25
N GLY A 93 -23.97 7.90 -3.98
CA GLY A 93 -22.65 7.94 -3.37
C GLY A 93 -22.14 9.34 -3.01
N VAL A 94 -22.95 10.40 -3.18
CA VAL A 94 -22.58 11.77 -2.79
C VAL A 94 -23.39 12.18 -1.56
N TYR A 95 -22.70 12.55 -0.48
CA TYR A 95 -23.28 12.89 0.81
C TYR A 95 -23.07 14.37 1.12
N CYS A 96 -24.17 15.08 1.36
CA CYS A 96 -24.14 16.49 1.71
C CYS A 96 -24.39 16.72 3.21
N ALA A 97 -23.74 17.75 3.76
CA ALA A 97 -23.91 18.18 5.14
C ALA A 97 -23.92 19.72 5.22
N PRO A 98 -24.30 20.32 6.37
CA PRO A 98 -24.01 21.72 6.66
C PRO A 98 -22.50 21.98 6.64
N SER A 99 -22.07 23.14 6.12
CA SER A 99 -20.68 23.56 6.17
C SER A 99 -20.23 23.84 7.61
N ILE A 100 -18.96 23.58 7.89
CA ILE A 100 -18.31 23.89 9.16
C ILE A 100 -18.22 25.41 9.37
N ASP A 101 -18.05 26.19 8.29
CA ASP A 101 -17.91 27.65 8.34
C ASP A 101 -19.27 28.38 8.47
N ASP A 102 -20.31 27.88 7.81
CA ASP A 102 -21.70 28.38 7.92
C ASP A 102 -22.71 27.22 7.84
N PRO A 103 -23.36 26.84 8.96
CA PRO A 103 -24.37 25.79 8.98
C PRO A 103 -25.59 26.02 8.08
N LYS A 104 -25.79 27.23 7.52
CA LYS A 104 -26.85 27.51 6.53
C LYS A 104 -26.45 27.10 5.11
N VAL A 105 -25.17 26.88 4.84
CA VAL A 105 -24.64 26.49 3.54
C VAL A 105 -24.47 24.97 3.49
N THR A 106 -25.23 24.30 2.64
CA THR A 106 -25.01 22.86 2.35
C THR A 106 -23.78 22.67 1.47
N VAL A 107 -22.95 21.68 1.77
CA VAL A 107 -21.75 21.31 1.00
C VAL A 107 -21.72 19.81 0.76
N VAL A 108 -20.97 19.36 -0.25
CA VAL A 108 -20.63 17.94 -0.40
C VAL A 108 -19.53 17.61 0.62
N ALA A 109 -19.86 16.78 1.60
CA ALA A 109 -19.00 16.46 2.75
C ALA A 109 -18.44 15.03 2.69
N GLY A 110 -19.06 14.12 1.93
CA GLY A 110 -18.55 12.78 1.73
C GLY A 110 -18.86 12.22 0.34
N ILE A 111 -17.98 11.35 -0.14
CA ILE A 111 -18.20 10.53 -1.33
C ILE A 111 -17.86 9.09 -0.96
N ASP A 112 -18.82 8.19 -1.14
CA ASP A 112 -18.65 6.73 -1.01
C ASP A 112 -19.14 6.06 -2.30
N LEU A 113 -18.21 5.45 -3.03
CA LEU A 113 -18.46 4.62 -4.21
C LEU A 113 -17.91 3.20 -4.02
N ASN A 114 -17.84 2.73 -2.77
CA ASN A 114 -17.33 1.41 -2.43
C ASN A 114 -18.08 0.30 -3.20
N PHE A 115 -17.35 -0.71 -3.67
CA PHE A 115 -17.87 -1.86 -4.42
C PHE A 115 -18.59 -1.53 -5.74
N GLY A 116 -18.34 -0.35 -6.32
CA GLY A 116 -18.97 0.06 -7.58
C GLY A 116 -18.49 -0.72 -8.82
N ASP A 117 -17.30 -1.33 -8.78
CA ASP A 117 -16.55 -1.84 -9.96
C ASP A 117 -16.38 -0.78 -11.07
N ILE A 118 -16.32 0.50 -10.67
CA ILE A 118 -16.21 1.65 -11.56
C ILE A 118 -14.78 1.75 -12.09
N ALA A 119 -14.61 1.89 -13.41
CA ALA A 119 -13.32 2.14 -14.04
C ALA A 119 -13.24 3.56 -14.60
N GLY A 120 -12.15 4.24 -14.25
CA GLY A 120 -11.91 5.66 -14.53
C GLY A 120 -10.56 6.08 -13.97
N PHE A 121 -10.35 7.39 -13.84
CA PHE A 121 -9.27 7.97 -13.03
C PHE A 121 -9.78 9.16 -12.22
N LEU A 122 -8.98 9.67 -11.28
CA LEU A 122 -9.29 10.88 -10.54
C LEU A 122 -8.84 12.12 -11.36
N PRO A 123 -9.75 12.97 -11.85
CA PRO A 123 -9.38 14.14 -12.67
C PRO A 123 -8.82 15.27 -11.80
N HIS A 124 -8.24 16.28 -12.44
CA HIS A 124 -7.75 17.47 -11.71
C HIS A 124 -8.87 18.20 -10.96
N GLU A 125 -10.08 18.20 -11.51
CA GLU A 125 -11.26 18.87 -10.99
C GLU A 125 -11.80 18.24 -9.69
N ILE A 126 -11.26 17.11 -9.22
CA ILE A 126 -11.59 16.56 -7.89
C ILE A 126 -11.25 17.58 -6.77
N GLY A 127 -10.21 18.41 -6.97
CA GLY A 127 -9.80 19.47 -6.05
C GLY A 127 -10.76 20.68 -5.99
N LEU A 128 -11.90 20.65 -6.69
CA LEU A 128 -12.99 21.60 -6.53
C LEU A 128 -13.93 21.26 -5.35
N LEU A 129 -13.84 20.03 -4.82
CA LEU A 129 -14.65 19.53 -3.72
C LEU A 129 -14.07 19.95 -2.34
N SER A 130 -13.70 21.22 -2.16
CA SER A 130 -12.91 21.72 -1.01
C SER A 130 -13.41 21.33 0.39
N ASP A 131 -14.69 21.02 0.51
CA ASP A 131 -15.40 20.73 1.76
C ASP A 131 -15.53 19.22 2.06
N LEU A 132 -14.91 18.37 1.23
CA LEU A 132 -14.95 16.92 1.35
C LEU A 132 -14.15 16.45 2.56
N GLY A 133 -14.82 15.81 3.51
CA GLY A 133 -14.24 15.15 4.68
C GLY A 133 -13.96 13.66 4.48
N LEU A 134 -14.72 12.98 3.61
CA LEU A 134 -14.63 11.54 3.36
C LEU A 134 -14.54 11.24 1.86
N LEU A 135 -13.56 10.42 1.45
CA LEU A 135 -13.49 9.85 0.10
C LEU A 135 -13.20 8.35 0.17
N HIS A 136 -14.23 7.53 -0.03
CA HIS A 136 -14.15 6.07 -0.02
C HIS A 136 -14.42 5.50 -1.41
N LEU A 137 -13.43 4.84 -2.00
CA LEU A 137 -13.45 4.29 -3.36
C LEU A 137 -13.05 2.81 -3.39
N SER A 138 -13.19 2.10 -2.28
CA SER A 138 -12.79 0.70 -2.13
C SER A 138 -13.43 -0.20 -3.20
N ASN A 139 -12.75 -1.26 -3.63
CA ASN A 139 -13.27 -2.25 -4.58
C ASN A 139 -13.76 -1.63 -5.91
N ASN A 140 -12.89 -0.86 -6.56
CA ASN A 140 -13.13 -0.27 -7.88
C ASN A 140 -11.98 -0.57 -8.85
N ARG A 141 -12.03 0.04 -10.04
CA ARG A 141 -11.01 -0.07 -11.09
C ARG A 141 -10.45 1.32 -11.45
N PHE A 142 -10.41 2.26 -10.50
CA PHE A 142 -9.77 3.56 -10.71
C PHE A 142 -8.26 3.38 -10.90
N CYS A 143 -7.69 4.07 -11.87
CA CYS A 143 -6.29 3.93 -12.26
C CYS A 143 -5.54 5.27 -12.40
N GLY A 144 -4.24 5.18 -12.67
CA GLY A 144 -3.35 6.34 -12.80
C GLY A 144 -2.72 6.77 -11.48
N ILE A 145 -2.28 8.02 -11.41
CA ILE A 145 -1.72 8.65 -10.20
C ILE A 145 -2.75 9.56 -9.53
N LEU A 146 -2.59 9.81 -8.23
CA LEU A 146 -3.40 10.80 -7.52
C LEU A 146 -3.08 12.22 -8.05
N PRO A 147 -4.07 13.03 -8.45
CA PRO A 147 -3.82 14.37 -8.99
C PRO A 147 -3.39 15.34 -7.89
N MET A 148 -2.44 16.23 -8.22
CA MET A 148 -1.90 17.22 -7.27
C MET A 148 -2.96 18.16 -6.69
N SER A 149 -4.09 18.37 -7.37
CA SER A 149 -5.20 19.19 -6.88
C SER A 149 -5.91 18.62 -5.64
N LEU A 150 -5.66 17.35 -5.28
CA LEU A 150 -6.11 16.80 -4.00
C LEU A 150 -5.57 17.61 -2.79
N THR A 151 -4.47 18.37 -2.92
CA THR A 151 -3.99 19.32 -1.89
C THR A 151 -5.08 20.29 -1.41
N ASN A 152 -6.08 20.57 -2.26
CA ASN A 152 -7.16 21.51 -1.97
C ASN A 152 -8.23 20.93 -1.03
N LEU A 153 -8.23 19.62 -0.80
CA LEU A 153 -9.19 18.95 0.09
C LEU A 153 -8.71 19.05 1.54
N THR A 154 -8.61 20.27 2.05
CA THR A 154 -8.00 20.56 3.36
C THR A 154 -8.78 19.98 4.54
N LEU A 155 -10.08 19.72 4.36
CA LEU A 155 -10.96 19.09 5.35
C LEU A 155 -10.97 17.55 5.27
N LEU A 156 -10.29 16.93 4.29
CA LEU A 156 -10.31 15.48 4.11
C LEU A 156 -9.71 14.78 5.33
N TYR A 157 -10.52 13.95 5.98
CA TYR A 157 -10.23 13.24 7.22
C TYR A 157 -9.99 11.74 6.95
N GLU A 158 -10.76 11.14 6.05
CA GLU A 158 -10.58 9.75 5.61
C GLU A 158 -10.40 9.65 4.09
N LEU A 159 -9.39 8.89 3.69
CA LEU A 159 -9.13 8.53 2.29
C LEU A 159 -8.94 7.02 2.18
N ASP A 160 -9.94 6.34 1.61
CA ASP A 160 -9.88 4.92 1.27
C ASP A 160 -9.85 4.75 -0.25
N LEU A 161 -8.70 4.28 -0.75
CA LEU A 161 -8.46 3.96 -2.15
C LEU A 161 -8.17 2.46 -2.35
N SER A 162 -8.51 1.63 -1.37
CA SER A 162 -8.16 0.22 -1.34
C SER A 162 -8.73 -0.56 -2.53
N ASN A 163 -8.02 -1.61 -2.95
CA ASN A 163 -8.45 -2.51 -4.02
C ASN A 163 -8.85 -1.76 -5.32
N ASN A 164 -7.86 -1.09 -5.90
CA ASN A 164 -7.95 -0.31 -7.13
C ASN A 164 -6.73 -0.59 -8.03
N ARG A 165 -6.50 0.25 -9.04
CA ARG A 165 -5.39 0.15 -10.00
C ARG A 165 -4.52 1.41 -10.01
N PHE A 166 -4.40 2.09 -8.86
CA PHE A 166 -3.53 3.25 -8.74
C PHE A 166 -2.06 2.82 -8.80
N VAL A 167 -1.28 3.54 -9.61
CA VAL A 167 0.12 3.22 -9.96
C VAL A 167 1.06 4.37 -9.57
N GLY A 168 2.37 4.12 -9.69
CA GLY A 168 3.41 5.15 -9.51
C GLY A 168 3.89 5.26 -8.07
N PRO A 169 4.68 6.29 -7.73
CA PRO A 169 5.26 6.43 -6.40
C PRO A 169 4.19 6.64 -5.31
N PHE A 170 4.58 6.47 -4.05
CA PHE A 170 3.73 6.87 -2.91
C PHE A 170 3.17 8.29 -3.13
N PRO A 171 1.86 8.52 -2.97
CA PRO A 171 1.23 9.78 -3.34
C PRO A 171 1.52 10.89 -2.32
N LEU A 172 2.64 11.60 -2.48
CA LEU A 172 3.09 12.67 -1.57
C LEU A 172 2.03 13.74 -1.28
N VAL A 173 1.05 13.93 -2.17
CA VAL A 173 -0.11 14.81 -1.96
C VAL A 173 -0.85 14.52 -0.65
N VAL A 174 -1.00 13.25 -0.23
CA VAL A 174 -1.73 12.91 1.01
C VAL A 174 -1.02 13.40 2.28
N LEU A 175 0.29 13.65 2.21
CA LEU A 175 1.07 14.18 3.33
C LEU A 175 0.87 15.69 3.54
N SER A 176 0.33 16.40 2.54
CA SER A 176 0.01 17.82 2.63
C SER A 176 -1.36 18.11 3.25
N LEU A 177 -2.20 17.07 3.39
CA LEU A 177 -3.57 17.21 3.89
C LEU A 177 -3.54 17.37 5.42
N PRO A 178 -3.97 18.52 5.97
CA PRO A 178 -3.79 18.79 7.39
C PRO A 178 -4.66 17.89 8.25
N MET A 179 -5.94 17.71 7.87
CA MET A 179 -6.92 16.94 8.63
C MET A 179 -6.85 15.41 8.42
N LEU A 180 -6.13 14.91 7.40
CA LEU A 180 -6.18 13.49 7.04
C LEU A 180 -5.65 12.61 8.18
N ASN A 181 -6.43 11.61 8.57
CA ASN A 181 -6.19 10.78 9.75
C ASN A 181 -6.29 9.28 9.46
N TYR A 182 -7.18 8.89 8.54
CA TYR A 182 -7.28 7.53 8.03
C TYR A 182 -6.78 7.49 6.57
N LEU A 183 -5.81 6.62 6.29
CA LEU A 183 -5.26 6.42 4.95
C LEU A 183 -5.18 4.93 4.59
N ASP A 184 -5.99 4.51 3.63
CA ASP A 184 -5.96 3.15 3.08
C ASP A 184 -5.58 3.15 1.60
N LEU A 185 -4.42 2.57 1.31
CA LEU A 185 -3.86 2.40 -0.04
C LEU A 185 -3.68 0.90 -0.40
N ARG A 186 -4.30 -0.02 0.35
CA ARG A 186 -4.10 -1.47 0.16
C ARG A 186 -4.50 -1.94 -1.23
N PHE A 187 -3.91 -3.06 -1.69
CA PHE A 187 -4.30 -3.71 -2.95
C PHE A 187 -4.29 -2.73 -4.13
N ASN A 188 -3.15 -2.07 -4.32
CA ASN A 188 -2.90 -1.17 -5.43
C ASN A 188 -1.53 -1.50 -6.06
N GLU A 189 -1.08 -0.65 -6.96
CA GLU A 189 0.14 -0.80 -7.74
C GLU A 189 1.17 0.31 -7.41
N PHE A 190 1.10 0.88 -6.21
CA PHE A 190 2.07 1.89 -5.76
C PHE A 190 3.46 1.29 -5.57
N GLU A 191 4.51 2.02 -5.97
CA GLU A 191 5.87 1.52 -6.05
C GLU A 191 6.93 2.50 -5.50
N GLY A 192 8.18 2.04 -5.43
CA GLY A 192 9.29 2.84 -4.89
C GLY A 192 9.31 2.91 -3.35
N PRO A 193 10.17 3.76 -2.78
CA PRO A 193 10.33 3.89 -1.33
C PRO A 193 9.15 4.59 -0.66
N LEU A 194 8.86 4.21 0.59
CA LEU A 194 7.99 5.02 1.45
C LEU A 194 8.73 6.30 1.89
N PRO A 195 8.10 7.47 1.81
CA PRO A 195 8.70 8.72 2.26
C PRO A 195 8.76 8.74 3.80
N PRO A 196 9.90 9.07 4.42
CA PRO A 196 10.00 9.22 5.88
C PRO A 196 8.95 10.17 6.46
N GLN A 197 8.54 11.19 5.71
CA GLN A 197 7.51 12.16 6.10
C GLN A 197 6.17 11.52 6.48
N LEU A 198 5.84 10.34 5.93
CA LEU A 198 4.66 9.55 6.30
C LEU A 198 4.56 9.35 7.81
N PHE A 199 5.67 8.95 8.44
CA PHE A 199 5.74 8.63 9.87
C PHE A 199 5.91 9.86 10.77
N ASN A 200 5.89 11.08 10.23
CA ASN A 200 5.87 12.31 11.02
C ASN A 200 4.44 12.88 11.18
N LYS A 201 3.43 12.32 10.50
CA LYS A 201 2.04 12.76 10.58
C LYS A 201 1.25 11.83 11.53
N PRO A 202 0.44 12.37 12.46
CA PRO A 202 -0.33 11.56 13.41
C PRO A 202 -1.56 10.98 12.71
N PHE A 203 -1.37 9.90 11.95
CA PHE A 203 -2.46 9.07 11.45
C PHE A 203 -2.87 8.06 12.52
N ASP A 204 -4.17 7.95 12.80
CA ASP A 204 -4.72 6.86 13.62
C ASP A 204 -4.62 5.51 12.91
N ALA A 205 -4.73 5.48 11.58
CA ALA A 205 -4.61 4.26 10.78
C ALA A 205 -3.94 4.50 9.41
N ILE A 206 -2.97 3.63 9.07
CA ILE A 206 -2.28 3.62 7.77
C ILE A 206 -2.23 2.17 7.26
N PHE A 207 -2.83 1.91 6.10
CA PHE A 207 -2.81 0.58 5.49
C PHE A 207 -2.13 0.60 4.11
N LEU A 208 -1.06 -0.20 3.96
CA LEU A 208 -0.16 -0.18 2.78
C LEU A 208 0.09 -1.56 2.16
N ASN A 209 -0.48 -2.62 2.73
CA ASN A 209 -0.22 -3.99 2.28
C ASN A 209 -0.70 -4.26 0.85
N SER A 210 -0.09 -5.25 0.20
CA SER A 210 -0.41 -5.64 -1.18
C SER A 210 -0.18 -4.50 -2.17
N ASN A 211 1.06 -4.01 -2.23
CA ASN A 211 1.55 -3.00 -3.17
C ASN A 211 2.91 -3.44 -3.76
N ARG A 212 3.59 -2.55 -4.49
CA ARG A 212 4.95 -2.74 -5.01
C ARG A 212 5.98 -1.86 -4.31
N PHE A 213 5.75 -1.43 -3.07
CA PHE A 213 6.72 -0.61 -2.34
C PHE A 213 8.05 -1.34 -2.20
N THR A 214 9.14 -0.61 -2.35
CA THR A 214 10.53 -1.09 -2.29
C THR A 214 11.34 -0.31 -1.26
N SER A 215 12.62 -0.68 -1.07
CA SER A 215 13.55 -0.07 -0.11
C SER A 215 13.20 -0.33 1.35
N SER A 216 14.20 -0.23 2.23
CA SER A 216 14.02 -0.48 3.66
C SER A 216 12.92 0.37 4.29
N ILE A 217 12.25 -0.22 5.28
CA ILE A 217 11.26 0.46 6.11
C ILE A 217 11.94 1.69 6.77
N PRO A 218 11.41 2.92 6.61
CA PRO A 218 12.08 4.12 7.12
C PRO A 218 12.34 4.08 8.64
N PRO A 219 13.52 4.52 9.10
CA PRO A 219 13.96 4.39 10.49
C PRO A 219 13.17 5.28 11.46
N ASN A 220 12.35 6.20 10.96
CA ASN A 220 11.44 7.00 11.77
C ASN A 220 10.03 6.41 11.90
N LEU A 221 9.82 5.14 11.51
CA LEU A 221 8.64 4.35 11.89
C LEU A 221 8.35 4.43 13.41
N GLY A 222 9.40 4.58 14.23
CA GLY A 222 9.31 4.81 15.67
C GLY A 222 8.58 6.08 16.13
N LYS A 223 8.01 6.89 15.24
CA LYS A 223 7.31 8.15 15.59
C LYS A 223 5.78 8.09 15.51
N ILE A 224 5.21 7.06 14.89
CA ILE A 224 3.75 6.89 14.83
C ILE A 224 3.23 6.20 16.08
N SER A 225 2.02 6.54 16.50
CA SER A 225 1.34 5.95 17.67
C SER A 225 0.35 4.86 17.26
N ALA A 226 0.70 4.04 16.26
CA ALA A 226 -0.19 3.04 15.69
C ALA A 226 -0.29 1.79 16.58
N THR A 227 -1.51 1.27 16.72
CA THR A 227 -1.79 -0.01 17.39
C THR A 227 -1.56 -1.22 16.47
N VAL A 228 -1.73 -1.04 15.17
CA VAL A 228 -1.64 -2.11 14.16
C VAL A 228 -0.76 -1.66 13.00
N LEU A 229 0.23 -2.47 12.62
CA LEU A 229 1.10 -2.22 11.46
C LEU A 229 1.08 -3.41 10.49
N VAL A 230 0.44 -3.22 9.34
CA VAL A 230 0.37 -4.22 8.27
C VAL A 230 1.07 -3.70 7.01
N PHE A 231 2.29 -4.19 6.78
CA PHE A 231 3.08 -3.88 5.59
C PHE A 231 3.17 -5.05 4.60
N ALA A 232 2.47 -6.15 4.89
CA ALA A 232 2.54 -7.42 4.17
C ALA A 232 2.42 -7.30 2.63
N ASN A 233 2.99 -8.27 1.91
CA ASN A 233 2.96 -8.34 0.44
C ASN A 233 3.51 -7.07 -0.22
N ASN A 234 4.79 -6.79 0.02
CA ASN A 234 5.56 -5.69 -0.55
C ASN A 234 7.02 -6.14 -0.76
N LYS A 235 7.90 -5.27 -1.27
CA LYS A 235 9.30 -5.58 -1.57
C LYS A 235 10.28 -4.66 -0.84
N PHE A 236 9.97 -4.31 0.42
CA PHE A 236 10.78 -3.41 1.24
C PHE A 236 12.25 -3.88 1.30
N GLY A 237 12.47 -5.10 1.78
CA GLY A 237 13.83 -5.59 2.01
C GLY A 237 14.62 -4.78 3.04
N GLY A 238 15.93 -5.03 3.09
CA GLY A 238 16.77 -4.56 4.19
C GLY A 238 16.35 -5.20 5.53
N CYS A 239 16.78 -4.62 6.64
CA CYS A 239 16.46 -5.10 7.99
C CYS A 239 15.23 -4.40 8.57
N LEU A 240 14.61 -5.02 9.57
CA LEU A 240 13.69 -4.32 10.48
C LEU A 240 14.50 -3.28 11.30
N PRO A 241 14.12 -1.99 11.34
CA PRO A 241 14.91 -0.98 12.03
C PRO A 241 14.79 -1.11 13.56
N GLU A 242 15.92 -0.99 14.27
CA GLU A 242 15.97 -1.05 15.74
C GLU A 242 15.06 -0.03 16.43
N ASN A 243 14.83 1.12 15.81
CA ASN A 243 13.91 2.16 16.26
C ASN A 243 12.43 1.71 16.36
N ILE A 244 12.10 0.47 15.97
CA ILE A 244 10.80 -0.15 16.25
C ILE A 244 10.46 -0.12 17.74
N VAL A 245 11.46 -0.17 18.64
CA VAL A 245 11.25 -0.05 20.10
C VAL A 245 10.45 1.20 20.50
N ASN A 246 10.53 2.29 19.73
CA ASN A 246 9.86 3.54 20.05
C ASN A 246 8.31 3.47 19.93
N VAL A 247 7.74 2.42 19.32
CA VAL A 247 6.28 2.17 19.30
C VAL A 247 5.82 1.14 20.34
N ALA A 248 6.70 0.72 21.27
CA ALA A 248 6.38 -0.28 22.30
C ALA A 248 5.16 0.09 23.18
N ASP A 249 4.92 1.40 23.39
CA ASP A 249 3.81 1.90 24.19
C ASP A 249 2.45 1.84 23.47
N THR A 250 2.39 1.54 22.16
CA THR A 250 1.15 1.55 21.38
C THR A 250 0.90 0.28 20.57
N LEU A 251 1.95 -0.38 20.07
CA LEU A 251 1.82 -1.45 19.07
C LEU A 251 1.35 -2.78 19.67
N GLU A 252 0.22 -3.29 19.19
CA GLU A 252 -0.35 -4.60 19.53
C GLU A 252 -0.19 -5.63 18.38
N GLU A 253 -0.16 -5.20 17.11
CA GLU A 253 0.00 -6.12 15.96
C GLU A 253 1.08 -5.65 14.98
N LEU A 254 2.05 -6.51 14.68
CA LEU A 254 3.10 -6.28 13.68
C LEU A 254 3.09 -7.39 12.62
N VAL A 255 2.63 -7.07 11.42
CA VAL A 255 2.42 -8.01 10.31
C VAL A 255 3.25 -7.60 9.09
N LEU A 256 4.35 -8.33 8.91
CA LEU A 256 5.42 -8.11 7.93
C LEU A 256 5.55 -9.28 6.93
N ILE A 257 4.47 -10.08 6.77
CA ILE A 257 4.41 -11.25 5.89
C ILE A 257 4.86 -10.88 4.46
N ASN A 258 5.82 -11.61 3.88
CA ASN A 258 6.21 -11.43 2.47
C ASN A 258 6.56 -9.96 2.14
N THR A 259 7.54 -9.41 2.86
CA THR A 259 8.05 -8.04 2.69
C THR A 259 9.49 -7.98 2.19
N SER A 260 10.05 -9.15 1.82
CA SER A 260 11.45 -9.35 1.41
C SER A 260 12.51 -9.01 2.47
N LEU A 261 12.12 -8.84 3.75
CA LEU A 261 13.03 -8.49 4.84
C LEU A 261 14.18 -9.48 4.97
N SER A 262 15.35 -8.99 5.38
CA SER A 262 16.62 -9.72 5.46
C SER A 262 17.42 -9.29 6.68
N GLY A 263 18.55 -9.94 6.93
CA GLY A 263 19.32 -9.74 8.16
C GLY A 263 18.66 -10.41 9.36
N CYS A 264 19.11 -10.08 10.57
CA CYS A 264 18.58 -10.68 11.79
C CYS A 264 17.37 -9.89 12.33
N LEU A 265 16.52 -10.58 13.10
CA LEU A 265 15.49 -9.92 13.89
C LEU A 265 16.17 -9.16 15.05
N PRO A 266 16.00 -7.83 15.19
CA PRO A 266 16.71 -7.07 16.21
C PRO A 266 16.17 -7.36 17.62
N GLN A 267 17.04 -7.31 18.64
CA GLN A 267 16.68 -7.50 20.05
C GLN A 267 15.57 -6.53 20.51
N GLN A 268 15.50 -5.37 19.87
CA GLN A 268 14.53 -4.32 20.12
C GLN A 268 13.07 -4.76 19.94
N VAL A 269 12.81 -5.81 19.15
CA VAL A 269 11.46 -6.40 19.02
C VAL A 269 10.97 -6.96 20.35
N GLY A 270 11.86 -7.50 21.20
CA GLY A 270 11.50 -8.06 22.51
C GLY A 270 11.03 -7.04 23.55
N PHE A 271 11.19 -5.74 23.28
CA PHE A 271 10.68 -4.66 24.14
C PHE A 271 9.30 -4.15 23.75
N LEU A 272 8.68 -4.68 22.69
CA LEU A 272 7.30 -4.35 22.28
C LEU A 272 6.28 -5.01 23.23
N TYR A 273 6.28 -4.61 24.50
CA TYR A 273 5.64 -5.35 25.60
C TYR A 273 4.12 -5.49 25.50
N LYS A 274 3.45 -4.70 24.65
CA LYS A 274 2.01 -4.81 24.32
C LYS A 274 1.70 -5.72 23.13
N LEU A 275 2.72 -6.19 22.40
CA LEU A 275 2.55 -6.93 21.16
C LEU A 275 1.86 -8.28 21.40
N ARG A 276 0.76 -8.48 20.68
CA ARG A 276 -0.10 -9.68 20.68
C ARG A 276 0.15 -10.55 19.45
N VAL A 277 0.41 -9.92 18.30
CA VAL A 277 0.69 -10.60 17.03
C VAL A 277 2.03 -10.14 16.47
N LEU A 278 2.94 -11.09 16.26
CA LEU A 278 4.17 -10.89 15.51
C LEU A 278 4.22 -11.89 14.35
N ASP A 279 4.01 -11.42 13.13
CA ASP A 279 4.17 -12.23 11.91
C ASP A 279 5.25 -11.63 11.00
N VAL A 280 6.37 -12.32 10.90
CA VAL A 280 7.49 -11.99 10.00
C VAL A 280 7.72 -13.08 8.95
N SER A 281 6.70 -13.89 8.68
CA SER A 281 6.81 -15.04 7.79
C SER A 281 7.03 -14.69 6.31
N PHE A 282 7.52 -15.66 5.53
CA PHE A 282 7.81 -15.51 4.09
C PHE A 282 8.83 -14.40 3.79
N ASN A 283 9.85 -14.26 4.62
CA ASN A 283 10.95 -13.31 4.42
C ASN A 283 12.29 -14.03 4.23
N SER A 284 13.38 -13.28 4.23
CA SER A 284 14.76 -13.74 4.13
C SER A 284 15.54 -13.48 5.43
N ILE A 285 14.84 -13.49 6.58
CA ILE A 285 15.44 -13.26 7.91
C ILE A 285 16.38 -14.43 8.25
N VAL A 286 17.55 -14.10 8.79
CA VAL A 286 18.63 -15.02 9.17
C VAL A 286 18.95 -14.89 10.66
N GLY A 287 19.85 -15.74 11.16
CA GLY A 287 20.28 -15.73 12.57
C GLY A 287 19.27 -16.41 13.50
N SER A 288 19.50 -16.28 14.81
CA SER A 288 18.70 -16.92 15.85
C SER A 288 17.48 -16.11 16.27
N ILE A 289 16.58 -16.75 17.01
CA ILE A 289 15.49 -16.06 17.71
C ILE A 289 16.11 -15.21 18.84
N PRO A 290 15.88 -13.88 18.90
CA PRO A 290 16.37 -13.04 19.97
C PRO A 290 15.85 -13.49 21.34
N TYR A 291 16.73 -13.70 22.31
CA TYR A 291 16.33 -14.08 23.67
C TYR A 291 15.38 -13.06 24.32
N SER A 292 15.47 -11.79 23.92
CA SER A 292 14.57 -10.71 24.32
C SER A 292 13.10 -10.95 23.98
N LEU A 293 12.76 -11.81 23.01
CA LEU A 293 11.35 -12.15 22.72
C LEU A 293 10.64 -12.80 23.92
N ALA A 294 11.37 -13.37 24.89
CA ALA A 294 10.81 -13.83 26.16
C ALA A 294 10.20 -12.69 27.02
N GLY A 295 10.47 -11.41 26.69
CA GLY A 295 9.83 -10.25 27.32
C GLY A 295 8.41 -9.94 26.82
N LEU A 296 7.96 -10.57 25.72
CA LEU A 296 6.68 -10.29 25.06
C LEU A 296 5.49 -10.94 25.78
N SER A 297 5.24 -10.53 27.02
CA SER A 297 4.26 -11.13 27.92
C SER A 297 2.81 -11.14 27.39
N HIS A 298 2.44 -10.25 26.46
CA HIS A 298 1.10 -10.22 25.83
C HIS A 298 1.01 -10.97 24.50
N LEU A 299 2.10 -11.61 24.03
CA LEU A 299 2.13 -12.26 22.73
C LEU A 299 1.24 -13.49 22.70
N GLU A 300 0.30 -13.52 21.76
CA GLU A 300 -0.67 -14.58 21.53
C GLU A 300 -0.32 -15.38 20.27
N GLN A 301 0.22 -14.71 19.25
CA GLN A 301 0.59 -15.31 17.96
C GLN A 301 2.00 -14.91 17.54
N LEU A 302 2.86 -15.91 17.33
CA LEU A 302 4.21 -15.75 16.81
C LEU A 302 4.38 -16.58 15.53
N ASN A 303 4.63 -15.93 14.41
CA ASN A 303 4.89 -16.60 13.13
C ASN A 303 6.23 -16.14 12.53
N LEU A 304 7.21 -17.05 12.60
CA LEU A 304 8.54 -16.94 12.01
C LEU A 304 8.69 -17.79 10.74
N GLY A 305 7.61 -18.43 10.28
CA GLY A 305 7.65 -19.46 9.24
C GLY A 305 8.20 -18.97 7.90
N HIS A 306 8.79 -19.87 7.10
CA HIS A 306 9.35 -19.55 5.79
C HIS A 306 10.39 -18.41 5.83
N ASN A 307 11.45 -18.59 6.61
CA ASN A 307 12.62 -17.72 6.69
C ASN A 307 13.92 -18.55 6.54
N MET A 308 15.07 -17.95 6.84
CA MET A 308 16.39 -18.60 6.89
C MET A 308 16.99 -18.57 8.31
N MET A 309 16.15 -18.52 9.35
CA MET A 309 16.59 -18.48 10.74
C MET A 309 17.21 -19.82 11.16
N SER A 310 18.14 -19.80 12.11
CA SER A 310 18.92 -20.96 12.53
C SER A 310 19.25 -20.94 14.04
N GLY A 311 19.93 -21.98 14.53
CA GLY A 311 20.27 -22.12 15.94
C GLY A 311 19.14 -22.73 16.78
N ILE A 312 18.98 -22.25 18.00
CA ILE A 312 18.11 -22.82 19.04
C ILE A 312 16.77 -22.06 19.08
N VAL A 313 15.67 -22.77 19.30
CA VAL A 313 14.38 -22.20 19.72
C VAL A 313 14.40 -22.06 21.26
N PRO A 314 14.51 -20.83 21.81
CA PRO A 314 14.81 -20.62 23.23
C PRO A 314 13.59 -20.85 24.12
N MET A 315 13.79 -21.46 25.29
CA MET A 315 12.67 -21.90 26.15
C MET A 315 11.78 -20.74 26.61
N GLY A 316 12.34 -19.55 26.81
CA GLY A 316 11.61 -18.36 27.26
C GLY A 316 10.51 -17.90 26.30
N VAL A 317 10.62 -18.18 24.99
CA VAL A 317 9.53 -17.91 24.03
C VAL A 317 8.39 -18.91 24.22
N CYS A 318 8.70 -20.17 24.45
CA CYS A 318 7.73 -21.25 24.69
C CYS A 318 7.08 -21.20 26.09
N GLU A 319 7.60 -20.34 26.98
CA GLU A 319 7.05 -20.08 28.31
C GLU A 319 6.16 -18.84 28.39
N LEU A 320 6.08 -18.03 27.33
CA LEU A 320 5.25 -16.82 27.27
C LEU A 320 3.80 -17.12 27.70
N PRO A 321 3.22 -16.33 28.62
CA PRO A 321 2.02 -16.74 29.36
C PRO A 321 0.73 -16.73 28.53
N ASN A 322 0.68 -15.94 27.45
CA ASN A 322 -0.48 -15.78 26.58
C ASN A 322 -0.30 -16.45 25.21
N LEU A 323 0.86 -17.04 24.93
CA LEU A 323 1.17 -17.61 23.61
C LEU A 323 0.22 -18.77 23.31
N ALA A 324 -0.47 -18.68 22.17
CA ALA A 324 -1.48 -19.65 21.75
C ALA A 324 -1.11 -20.30 20.41
N ASN A 325 -0.43 -19.58 19.52
CA ASN A 325 0.06 -20.09 18.24
C ASN A 325 1.53 -19.72 18.03
N PHE A 326 2.38 -20.72 17.79
CA PHE A 326 3.81 -20.54 17.47
C PHE A 326 4.22 -21.34 16.23
N THR A 327 4.35 -20.65 15.09
CA THR A 327 4.81 -21.24 13.83
C THR A 327 6.25 -20.83 13.56
N PHE A 328 7.15 -21.80 13.42
CA PHE A 328 8.56 -21.59 13.07
C PHE A 328 9.04 -22.56 11.98
N SER A 329 8.10 -23.16 11.25
CA SER A 329 8.35 -24.10 10.17
C SER A 329 9.10 -23.49 8.99
N TYR A 330 9.72 -24.34 8.17
CA TYR A 330 10.51 -23.96 6.98
C TYR A 330 11.76 -23.11 7.27
N ASN A 331 12.33 -23.15 8.48
CA ASN A 331 13.61 -22.52 8.85
C ASN A 331 14.75 -23.56 8.90
N PHE A 332 15.85 -23.25 9.61
CA PHE A 332 17.02 -24.11 9.83
C PHE A 332 17.36 -24.24 11.32
N PHE A 333 16.35 -24.19 12.21
CA PHE A 333 16.55 -24.45 13.64
C PHE A 333 17.02 -25.88 13.87
N CYS A 334 18.03 -26.06 14.73
CA CYS A 334 18.67 -27.35 14.99
C CYS A 334 18.39 -27.91 16.39
N GLU A 335 17.85 -27.09 17.29
CA GLU A 335 17.52 -27.49 18.67
C GLU A 335 16.29 -26.74 19.19
N GLU A 336 15.53 -27.39 20.07
CA GLU A 336 14.43 -26.82 20.83
C GLU A 336 14.75 -26.95 22.33
N GLU A 337 14.73 -25.84 23.06
CA GLU A 337 15.12 -25.82 24.46
C GLU A 337 13.92 -26.11 25.39
N GLY A 338 14.12 -26.98 26.38
CA GLY A 338 13.16 -27.22 27.46
C GLY A 338 11.73 -27.52 26.98
N ILE A 339 10.77 -26.68 27.38
CA ILE A 339 9.35 -26.89 27.09
C ILE A 339 8.99 -26.78 25.61
N CYS A 340 9.84 -26.16 24.77
CA CYS A 340 9.64 -26.08 23.32
C CYS A 340 9.51 -27.46 22.66
N GLN A 341 10.18 -28.48 23.20
CA GLN A 341 10.11 -29.86 22.71
C GLN A 341 8.70 -30.47 22.84
N ASN A 342 7.83 -29.90 23.71
CA ASN A 342 6.47 -30.39 23.98
C ASN A 342 5.49 -29.24 24.21
N LEU A 343 5.36 -28.34 23.23
CA LEU A 343 4.40 -27.22 23.23
C LEU A 343 2.94 -27.64 23.47
N THR A 344 2.56 -28.86 23.07
CA THR A 344 1.24 -29.46 23.34
C THR A 344 0.89 -29.47 24.83
N SER A 345 1.87 -29.65 25.72
CA SER A 345 1.67 -29.63 27.18
C SER A 345 1.20 -28.27 27.71
N LYS A 346 1.54 -27.18 27.02
CA LYS A 346 1.08 -25.81 27.28
C LYS A 346 -0.20 -25.44 26.52
N ARG A 347 -0.74 -26.36 25.70
CA ARG A 347 -1.85 -26.13 24.75
C ARG A 347 -1.53 -25.11 23.64
N ILE A 348 -0.26 -24.90 23.35
CA ILE A 348 0.20 -24.04 22.25
C ILE A 348 0.03 -24.82 20.94
N VAL A 349 -0.64 -24.23 19.96
CA VAL A 349 -0.68 -24.74 18.58
C VAL A 349 0.64 -24.36 17.91
N PHE A 350 1.29 -25.32 17.22
CA PHE A 350 2.59 -25.06 16.62
C PHE A 350 2.81 -25.80 15.30
N ASP A 351 3.77 -25.30 14.52
CA ASP A 351 4.29 -25.95 13.32
C ASP A 351 5.82 -25.80 13.28
N ASP A 352 6.52 -26.92 13.45
CA ASP A 352 7.98 -27.06 13.51
C ASP A 352 8.57 -27.73 12.24
N ARG A 353 7.72 -28.06 11.26
CA ARG A 353 8.09 -28.86 10.08
C ARG A 353 9.16 -28.16 9.24
N ARG A 354 9.93 -28.94 8.47
CA ARG A 354 10.96 -28.42 7.55
C ARG A 354 11.98 -27.51 8.25
N ASN A 355 12.38 -27.86 9.47
CA ASN A 355 13.58 -27.38 10.16
C ASN A 355 14.71 -28.42 10.07
N CYS A 356 15.72 -28.30 10.95
CA CYS A 356 16.88 -29.18 11.06
C CYS A 356 16.94 -29.91 12.42
N LEU A 357 15.77 -30.19 13.00
CA LEU A 357 15.61 -30.80 14.34
C LEU A 357 15.76 -32.33 14.25
N PRO A 358 16.83 -32.96 14.80
CA PRO A 358 17.15 -34.37 14.50
C PRO A 358 16.05 -35.39 14.84
N GLU A 359 15.34 -35.17 15.96
CA GLU A 359 14.35 -36.12 16.51
C GLU A 359 12.89 -35.78 16.14
N LYS A 360 12.66 -34.75 15.30
CA LYS A 360 11.31 -34.33 14.91
C LYS A 360 10.89 -34.90 13.55
N PRO A 361 9.57 -35.09 13.30
CA PRO A 361 9.06 -35.53 12.01
C PRO A 361 9.08 -34.41 10.95
N LEU A 362 8.99 -34.78 9.67
CA LEU A 362 8.79 -33.87 8.52
C LEU A 362 9.85 -32.77 8.35
N GLN A 363 11.08 -33.05 8.76
CA GLN A 363 12.21 -32.12 8.73
C GLN A 363 12.86 -32.00 7.34
N ARG A 364 13.87 -31.13 7.21
CA ARG A 364 14.69 -31.00 5.99
C ARG A 364 15.60 -32.22 5.80
N SER A 365 16.14 -32.35 4.59
CA SER A 365 17.18 -33.36 4.36
C SER A 365 18.47 -32.97 5.10
N LYS A 366 19.22 -33.97 5.57
CA LYS A 366 20.53 -33.76 6.23
C LYS A 366 21.46 -32.85 5.42
N LYS A 367 21.49 -33.04 4.09
CA LYS A 367 22.25 -32.20 3.15
C LYS A 367 21.83 -30.73 3.14
N GLU A 368 20.53 -30.41 3.22
CA GLU A 368 20.06 -29.02 3.33
C GLU A 368 20.52 -28.37 4.64
N CYS A 369 20.59 -29.14 5.73
CA CYS A 369 20.96 -28.66 7.05
C CYS A 369 22.47 -28.44 7.21
N GLU A 370 23.30 -29.42 6.83
CA GLU A 370 24.76 -29.33 6.94
C GLU A 370 25.31 -28.08 6.25
N THR A 371 24.90 -27.82 5.00
CA THR A 371 25.32 -26.64 4.22
C THR A 371 24.99 -25.30 4.89
N LYS A 372 23.98 -25.23 5.77
CA LYS A 372 23.60 -24.01 6.49
C LYS A 372 24.17 -23.93 7.91
N LEU A 373 24.36 -25.07 8.58
CA LEU A 373 24.88 -25.11 9.95
C LEU A 373 26.41 -24.97 10.00
N GLU A 374 27.13 -25.28 8.92
CA GLU A 374 28.59 -25.02 8.79
C GLU A 374 28.96 -23.54 8.86
N HIS A 375 28.04 -22.64 8.52
CA HIS A 375 28.28 -21.19 8.40
C HIS A 375 27.22 -20.40 9.18
N PRO A 376 27.29 -20.39 10.53
CA PRO A 376 26.37 -19.63 11.37
C PRO A 376 26.50 -18.12 11.08
N VAL A 377 25.38 -17.41 11.17
CA VAL A 377 25.32 -15.97 10.90
C VAL A 377 25.61 -15.19 12.18
N ASP A 378 26.65 -14.35 12.15
CA ASP A 378 26.89 -13.36 13.20
C ASP A 378 26.00 -12.12 12.98
N CYS A 379 24.98 -11.97 13.83
CA CYS A 379 24.09 -10.82 13.79
C CYS A 379 24.72 -9.49 14.24
N SER A 380 25.93 -9.51 14.81
CA SER A 380 26.69 -8.31 15.16
C SER A 380 27.54 -7.78 13.99
N GLU A 381 27.95 -8.65 13.06
CA GLU A 381 28.66 -8.25 11.84
C GLU A 381 27.72 -7.88 10.68
N LEU A 382 26.46 -8.35 10.70
CA LEU A 382 25.39 -7.87 9.82
C LEU A 382 24.90 -6.47 10.25
N CYS A 383 25.79 -5.48 10.17
CA CYS A 383 25.47 -4.08 10.41
C CYS A 383 24.40 -3.59 9.41
N CYS A 384 23.17 -3.49 9.89
CA CYS A 384 22.03 -2.88 9.21
C CYS A 384 22.20 -1.33 9.15
N VAL A 385 23.29 -0.86 8.54
CA VAL A 385 23.63 0.58 8.50
C VAL A 385 22.62 1.33 7.65
N VAL A 386 21.85 2.20 8.32
CA VAL A 386 20.99 3.18 7.67
C VAL A 386 21.84 4.19 6.90
N GLY A 387 21.82 4.13 5.57
CA GLY A 387 22.25 5.25 4.71
C GLY A 387 23.50 5.03 3.83
N SER A 388 24.12 3.85 3.81
CA SER A 388 25.22 3.55 2.87
C SER A 388 24.70 2.93 1.57
N ASN A 389 25.13 3.46 0.42
CA ASN A 389 25.11 2.75 -0.86
C ASN A 389 26.10 1.57 -0.76
N VAL A 390 25.65 0.45 -0.20
CA VAL A 390 26.42 -0.79 -0.20
C VAL A 390 26.35 -1.38 -1.61
N SER A 391 27.47 -1.36 -2.31
CA SER A 391 27.63 -2.01 -3.60
C SER A 391 27.23 -3.48 -3.50
N SER A 392 26.58 -3.99 -4.55
CA SER A 392 26.06 -5.36 -4.61
C SER A 392 27.19 -6.40 -4.55
N GLY A 393 27.62 -6.77 -3.35
CA GLY A 393 28.33 -8.01 -3.10
C GLY A 393 27.40 -9.18 -3.45
N SER A 394 27.89 -10.09 -4.30
CA SER A 394 27.08 -11.17 -4.89
C SER A 394 26.66 -12.23 -3.86
N LEU A 395 25.63 -11.94 -3.07
CA LEU A 395 24.78 -12.99 -2.51
C LEU A 395 24.07 -13.68 -3.66
N ALA A 396 24.45 -14.94 -3.91
CA ALA A 396 23.86 -15.73 -4.99
C ALA A 396 22.34 -15.79 -4.82
N ALA A 397 21.62 -15.48 -5.90
CA ALA A 397 20.16 -15.53 -5.90
C ALA A 397 19.71 -16.93 -5.47
N PRO A 398 18.72 -17.06 -4.55
CA PRO A 398 18.15 -18.35 -4.23
C PRO A 398 17.57 -18.97 -5.51
N PRO A 399 17.63 -20.31 -5.67
CA PRO A 399 17.08 -20.96 -6.84
C PRO A 399 15.60 -20.60 -6.97
N ALA A 400 15.18 -20.26 -8.19
CA ALA A 400 13.80 -19.91 -8.47
C ALA A 400 12.89 -21.08 -8.06
N VAL A 401 12.14 -20.89 -6.98
CA VAL A 401 11.10 -21.84 -6.57
C VAL A 401 10.03 -21.78 -7.64
N ALA A 402 9.87 -22.88 -8.38
CA ALA A 402 8.77 -23.02 -9.32
C ALA A 402 7.46 -22.83 -8.56
N MET A 403 6.66 -21.85 -8.98
CA MET A 403 5.29 -21.72 -8.52
C MET A 403 4.57 -23.05 -8.83
N PRO A 404 3.78 -23.60 -7.89
CA PRO A 404 2.91 -24.72 -8.22
C PRO A 404 2.01 -24.33 -9.38
N VAL A 405 2.04 -25.12 -10.45
CA VAL A 405 1.09 -25.02 -11.55
C VAL A 405 -0.31 -25.20 -10.99
N GLU A 406 -1.29 -24.42 -11.49
CA GLU A 406 -2.69 -24.52 -11.09
C GLU A 406 -3.23 -25.95 -11.21
N ALA A 407 -3.27 -26.67 -10.09
CA ALA A 407 -4.13 -27.83 -9.93
C ALA A 407 -5.55 -27.31 -9.68
N GLY A 408 -6.50 -27.76 -10.50
CA GLY A 408 -7.81 -27.14 -10.66
C GLY A 408 -8.64 -26.99 -9.37
N ALA A 409 -9.63 -26.09 -9.45
CA ALA A 409 -10.51 -25.62 -8.38
C ALA A 409 -11.11 -26.71 -7.45
N GLY A 410 -10.31 -27.18 -6.50
CA GLY A 410 -10.74 -27.84 -5.27
C GLY A 410 -10.84 -26.79 -4.16
N LYS A 411 -11.90 -26.84 -3.36
CA LYS A 411 -12.16 -25.84 -2.29
C LYS A 411 -11.02 -25.81 -1.25
N TRP A 412 -10.13 -24.84 -1.38
CA TRP A 412 -9.25 -24.43 -0.28
C TRP A 412 -10.11 -23.68 0.73
N GLY A 413 -10.37 -24.30 1.88
CA GLY A 413 -10.98 -23.61 3.00
C GLY A 413 -10.03 -22.52 3.50
N THR A 414 -10.49 -21.28 3.50
CA THR A 414 -9.81 -20.17 4.19
C THR A 414 -9.58 -20.54 5.66
N PRO A 415 -8.36 -20.48 6.18
CA PRO A 415 -8.14 -20.52 7.62
C PRO A 415 -8.70 -19.23 8.22
N SER A 416 -9.93 -19.28 8.73
CA SER A 416 -10.54 -18.18 9.49
C SER A 416 -9.90 -18.13 10.88
N LEU A 417 -8.65 -17.68 10.96
CA LEU A 417 -7.85 -17.57 12.18
C LEU A 417 -7.30 -16.15 12.43
N TYR A 418 -7.95 -15.15 11.85
CA TYR A 418 -7.94 -13.78 12.37
C TYR A 418 -9.38 -13.27 12.45
N PRO A 419 -10.02 -13.27 13.64
CA PRO A 419 -11.16 -12.41 13.89
C PRO A 419 -10.62 -10.97 13.97
N SER A 420 -10.42 -10.33 12.82
CA SER A 420 -10.08 -8.92 12.75
C SER A 420 -11.15 -8.11 13.49
N ILE A 421 -10.81 -7.53 14.63
CA ILE A 421 -11.75 -6.71 15.43
C ILE A 421 -12.23 -5.48 14.63
N PHE A 422 -11.52 -5.11 13.57
CA PHE A 422 -11.83 -4.04 12.61
C PHE A 422 -12.84 -4.41 11.50
N ALA A 423 -13.70 -5.42 11.70
CA ALA A 423 -14.82 -5.71 10.79
C ALA A 423 -16.14 -4.97 11.15
N ASN A 424 -16.19 -4.23 12.26
CA ASN A 424 -17.39 -3.55 12.75
C ASN A 424 -17.26 -2.01 12.77
N SER A 425 -17.24 -1.40 11.58
CA SER A 425 -17.53 0.04 11.40
C SER A 425 -18.58 0.32 10.31
N GLN A 426 -19.32 -0.69 9.83
CA GLN A 426 -20.48 -0.49 8.95
C GLN A 426 -21.70 -1.34 9.37
N SER A 427 -22.60 -0.75 10.17
CA SER A 427 -24.07 -0.87 10.01
C SER A 427 -24.83 -0.15 11.12
N GLY A 428 -24.99 1.17 10.99
CA GLY A 428 -25.97 1.93 11.77
C GLY A 428 -27.41 1.59 11.35
N LYS A 429 -27.96 0.46 11.83
CA LYS A 429 -29.38 0.15 11.66
C LYS A 429 -30.21 0.98 12.65
N ASN A 430 -30.96 1.94 12.10
CA ASN A 430 -32.06 2.60 12.81
C ASN A 430 -33.25 1.64 12.97
N ASP A 431 -33.30 0.90 14.08
CA ASP A 431 -34.54 0.28 14.55
C ASP A 431 -35.30 1.28 15.44
N HIS A 432 -36.28 1.99 14.86
CA HIS A 432 -37.27 2.73 15.63
C HIS A 432 -38.34 1.78 16.17
N LYS A 433 -38.32 1.55 17.49
CA LYS A 433 -39.50 1.18 18.28
C LYS A 433 -39.56 2.05 19.54
N GLY A 434 -40.63 2.82 19.65
CA GLY A 434 -40.95 3.75 20.74
C GLY A 434 -42.24 4.47 20.39
#